data_AF-A0A948BRG5-F1
#
_entry.id   AF-A0A948BRG5-F1
#
_cell.length_a   1.000
_cell.length_b   1.000
_cell.length_c   1.000
_cell.angle_alpha   90.00
_cell.angle_beta   90.00
_cell.angle_gamma   90.00
#
_symmetry.space_group_name_H-M   'P 1'
#
loop_
_entity.id
_entity.type
_entity.pdbx_description
1 polymer ?
#
loop_
_entity_poly.entity_id
_entity_poly.type
_entity_poly.pdbx_seq_one_letter_code
_entity_poly.pdbx_strand_id
1 'polypeptide(L)'
;MPTKRQKQILDFITSFQKKKSFAPSFEEIKKHLKLSSVSTIHFHIKKLQDEGFLNKGENSPRSISVFESQQMVKIPLMGTIAAGQPIEAIQVKETIAIPKTKVMKGGNFYALRVVGNSMIDENINDGDVVLVKEQQFAKNGQKVVALIDNYEATLKTFYKERNQIRLQPANKEYEPIIIKKGEQEIIIQGLVVDIIKNIDLDFSEKLTSSKPTALNEKKFIGENQIVCGDAIKLLDEIKPDSVYLVLSDIPYGISLDDWDVLHANTNSALLGKSPAQEGKNAFKRRGKPINGWSSADRNIPKEYQDWCYSWANKLFPLVKEGGSLFIFGARRTLHRALVAFEESGFLVRDVLAWEKSSAHHRAQAISGILEKRGLTKEAREWEGWKLGNLAPIYEPIAWLFKPYQITITDNVLKNGVGAMNVEECLIEGKSPTNILKFGFERNEGNFHEAQKPVALLEYLIRLTTRENQVVLDPFMGSGSTLVAAKKINRKYIGFDTSDKYCDIAKKRINEKY
;
A
#
# COMPACT_ATOMS: atom_id res chain seq x y z
N MET A 1 24.77 0.01 40.38
CA MET A 1 23.85 0.02 41.54
C MET A 1 24.33 1.08 42.52
N PRO A 2 23.44 1.92 43.07
CA PRO A 2 23.85 3.02 43.93
C PRO A 2 24.41 2.49 45.27
N THR A 3 25.50 3.08 45.73
CA THR A 3 26.07 2.81 47.06
C THR A 3 25.08 3.17 48.16
N LYS A 4 25.28 2.62 49.37
CA LYS A 4 24.44 2.93 50.55
C LYS A 4 24.23 4.44 50.75
N ARG A 5 25.27 5.24 50.49
CA ARG A 5 25.24 6.70 50.60
C ARG A 5 24.46 7.37 49.48
N GLN A 6 24.63 6.93 48.24
CA GLN A 6 23.87 7.42 47.09
C GLN A 6 22.37 7.08 47.21
N LYS A 7 22.03 5.90 47.74
CA LYS A 7 20.66 5.50 48.03
C LYS A 7 20.00 6.42 49.07
N GLN A 8 20.70 6.73 50.16
CA GLN A 8 20.22 7.70 51.16
C GLN A 8 19.93 9.09 50.56
N ILE A 9 20.76 9.53 49.60
CA ILE A 9 20.56 10.79 48.88
C ILE A 9 19.30 10.72 48.00
N LEU A 10 19.14 9.66 47.21
CA LEU A 10 17.95 9.45 46.37
C LEU A 10 16.65 9.37 47.19
N ASP A 11 16.67 8.63 48.30
CA ASP A 11 15.51 8.47 49.19
C ASP A 11 15.09 9.82 49.81
N PHE A 12 16.07 10.64 50.20
CA PHE A 12 15.80 11.98 50.72
C PHE A 12 15.25 12.93 49.65
N ILE A 13 15.83 12.94 48.45
CA ILE A 13 15.34 13.78 47.33
C ILE A 13 13.90 13.40 46.99
N THR A 14 13.62 12.09 46.90
CA THR A 14 12.28 11.55 46.58
C THR A 14 11.25 11.93 47.64
N SER A 15 11.58 11.74 48.93
CA SER A 15 10.66 12.07 50.02
C SER A 15 10.44 13.58 50.17
N PHE A 16 11.47 14.40 49.92
CA PHE A 16 11.36 15.85 49.95
C PHE A 16 10.49 16.38 48.80
N GLN A 17 10.65 15.85 47.59
CA GLN A 17 9.82 16.21 46.43
C GLN A 17 8.35 15.84 46.64
N LYS A 18 8.07 14.63 47.17
CA LYS A 18 6.69 14.23 47.49
C LYS A 18 6.01 15.15 48.51
N LYS A 19 6.78 15.76 49.42
CA LYS A 19 6.24 16.63 50.48
C LYS A 19 6.15 18.10 50.08
N LYS A 20 7.06 18.61 49.26
CA LYS A 20 7.18 20.05 48.97
C LYS A 20 6.98 20.43 47.50
N SER A 21 6.77 19.45 46.61
CA SER A 21 6.59 19.66 45.15
C SER A 21 7.78 20.30 44.43
N PHE A 22 8.96 20.40 45.07
CA PHE A 22 10.22 20.84 44.47
C PHE A 22 11.42 20.09 45.06
N ALA A 23 12.57 20.11 44.38
CA ALA A 23 13.78 19.40 44.81
C ALA A 23 14.49 20.10 45.99
N PRO A 24 15.08 19.36 46.95
CA PRO A 24 15.86 19.96 48.03
C PRO A 24 17.15 20.59 47.48
N SER A 25 17.60 21.67 48.11
CA SER A 25 18.90 22.28 47.85
C SER A 25 20.06 21.45 48.40
N PHE A 26 21.28 21.68 47.91
CA PHE A 26 22.46 20.95 48.41
C PHE A 26 22.72 21.18 49.91
N GLU A 27 22.40 22.36 50.45
CA GLU A 27 22.49 22.62 51.89
C GLU A 27 21.44 21.83 52.70
N GLU A 28 20.22 21.65 52.17
CA GLU A 28 19.20 20.82 52.80
C GLU A 28 19.58 19.34 52.79
N ILE A 29 20.18 18.85 51.71
CA ILE A 29 20.72 17.48 51.63
C ILE A 29 21.87 17.31 52.62
N LYS A 30 22.77 18.30 52.74
CA LYS A 30 23.90 18.29 53.68
C LYS A 30 23.43 18.19 55.12
N LYS A 31 22.46 19.03 55.49
CA LYS A 31 21.91 19.08 56.84
C LYS A 31 21.18 17.78 57.18
N HIS A 32 20.42 17.22 56.25
CA HIS A 32 19.69 15.97 56.47
C HIS A 32 20.62 14.77 56.65
N LEU A 33 21.67 14.67 55.82
CA LEU A 33 22.63 13.56 55.86
C LEU A 33 23.80 13.78 56.81
N LYS A 34 23.82 14.91 57.54
CA LYS A 34 24.87 15.32 58.49
C LYS A 34 26.28 15.26 57.89
N LEU A 35 26.44 15.82 56.69
CA LEU A 35 27.71 15.82 55.96
C LEU A 35 28.55 17.06 56.27
N SER A 36 29.87 16.89 56.31
CA SER A 36 30.82 17.98 56.62
C SER A 36 30.92 19.03 55.51
N SER A 37 30.75 18.65 54.24
CA SER A 37 30.90 19.56 53.09
C SER A 37 29.80 19.43 52.03
N VAL A 38 29.49 20.54 51.36
CA VAL A 38 28.61 20.57 50.18
C VAL A 38 29.29 19.89 48.97
N SER A 39 30.63 19.95 48.90
CA SER A 39 31.42 19.32 47.84
C SER A 39 31.25 17.80 47.78
N THR A 40 31.09 17.14 48.93
CA THR A 40 30.76 15.70 49.00
C THR A 40 29.42 15.37 48.35
N ILE A 41 28.46 16.29 48.42
CA ILE A 41 27.12 16.12 47.81
C ILE A 41 27.21 16.32 46.31
N HIS A 42 27.92 17.34 45.85
CA HIS A 42 28.19 17.53 44.43
C HIS A 42 28.79 16.27 43.78
N PHE A 43 29.75 15.62 44.45
CA PHE A 43 30.33 14.37 43.98
C PHE A 43 29.29 13.24 43.83
N HIS A 44 28.48 13.01 44.86
CA HIS A 44 27.49 11.93 44.83
C HIS A 44 26.33 12.20 43.87
N ILE A 45 25.88 13.46 43.76
CA ILE A 45 24.83 13.87 42.81
C ILE A 45 25.34 13.70 41.39
N LYS A 46 26.57 14.16 41.09
CA LYS A 46 27.16 13.99 39.76
C LYS A 46 27.27 12.52 39.38
N LYS A 47 27.76 11.68 40.29
CA LYS A 47 27.85 10.24 40.04
C LYS A 47 26.47 9.58 39.85
N LEU A 48 25.44 10.04 40.57
CA LEU A 48 24.06 9.60 40.38
C LEU A 48 23.48 10.08 39.03
N GLN A 49 23.89 11.25 38.53
CA GLN A 49 23.53 11.73 37.20
C GLN A 49 24.23 10.91 36.11
N ASP A 50 25.54 10.70 36.24
CA ASP A 50 26.34 9.89 35.30
C ASP A 50 25.82 8.44 35.21
N GLU A 51 25.31 7.91 36.32
CA GLU A 51 24.68 6.58 36.37
C GLU A 51 23.18 6.57 35.99
N GLY A 52 22.63 7.71 35.54
CA GLY A 52 21.26 7.82 35.03
C GLY A 52 20.14 7.82 36.08
N PHE A 53 20.47 7.97 37.37
CA PHE A 53 19.49 8.02 38.45
C PHE A 53 18.87 9.42 38.67
N LEU A 54 19.50 10.48 38.17
CA LEU A 54 19.08 11.88 38.31
C LEU A 54 19.25 12.65 37.00
N ASN A 55 18.30 13.51 36.62
CA ASN A 55 18.44 14.45 35.49
C ASN A 55 18.81 15.87 35.94
N LYS A 56 19.43 16.65 35.06
CA LYS A 56 19.68 18.09 35.23
C LYS A 56 18.68 18.87 34.39
N GLY A 57 17.73 19.58 35.01
CA GLY A 57 17.07 20.69 34.31
C GLY A 57 18.03 21.88 34.19
N GLU A 58 17.98 22.61 33.07
CA GLU A 58 18.87 23.74 32.80
C GLU A 58 18.89 24.79 33.94
N ASN A 59 20.10 25.20 34.33
CA ASN A 59 20.47 26.32 35.21
C ASN A 59 19.46 26.80 36.27
N SER A 60 19.14 25.93 37.23
CA SER A 60 18.47 26.31 38.49
C SER A 60 18.95 25.39 39.64
N PRO A 61 19.25 25.90 40.85
CA PRO A 61 19.67 25.08 42.01
C PRO A 61 18.64 24.04 42.49
N ARG A 62 17.47 23.91 41.84
CA ARG A 62 16.33 23.08 42.26
C ARG A 62 15.77 22.13 41.19
N SER A 63 16.54 21.81 40.15
CA SER A 63 16.07 21.02 38.98
C SER A 63 16.52 19.55 38.95
N ILE A 64 16.56 18.86 40.08
CA ILE A 64 16.93 17.43 40.16
C ILE A 64 15.66 16.59 40.35
N SER A 65 15.27 15.75 39.39
CA SER A 65 14.19 14.77 39.53
C SER A 65 14.73 13.33 39.55
N VAL A 66 14.15 12.49 40.42
CA VAL A 66 14.51 11.07 40.58
C VAL A 66 13.61 10.22 39.68
N PHE A 67 14.17 9.28 38.91
CA PHE A 67 13.37 8.27 38.21
C PHE A 67 12.73 7.29 39.22
N GLU A 68 11.40 7.32 39.36
CA GLU A 68 10.69 6.10 39.77
C GLU A 68 10.80 5.13 38.58
N SER A 69 11.30 3.91 38.82
CA SER A 69 11.33 2.84 37.82
C SER A 69 9.90 2.43 37.47
N GLN A 70 9.26 3.16 36.57
CA GLN A 70 7.93 2.81 36.06
C GLN A 70 8.09 1.53 35.25
N GLN A 71 7.42 0.45 35.68
CA GLN A 71 7.33 -0.77 34.87
C GLN A 71 6.69 -0.41 33.53
N MET A 72 7.43 -0.61 32.44
CA MET A 72 6.95 -0.37 31.08
C MET A 72 6.24 -1.62 30.56
N VAL A 73 5.12 -1.45 29.87
CA VAL A 73 4.40 -2.50 29.15
C VAL A 73 4.51 -2.22 27.67
N LYS A 74 4.76 -3.27 26.87
CA LYS A 74 4.75 -3.18 25.41
C LYS A 74 3.33 -3.41 24.90
N ILE A 75 2.82 -2.47 24.12
CA ILE A 75 1.49 -2.53 23.49
C ILE A 75 1.67 -2.56 21.97
N PRO A 76 0.93 -3.41 21.24
CA PRO A 76 1.02 -3.47 19.78
C PRO A 76 0.56 -2.15 19.13
N LEU A 77 1.33 -1.67 18.16
CA LEU A 77 0.94 -0.57 17.27
C LEU A 77 0.30 -1.19 16.03
N MET A 78 -1.03 -1.11 15.94
CA MET A 78 -1.82 -1.82 14.92
C MET A 78 -1.99 -1.02 13.61
N GLY A 79 -1.22 0.06 13.43
CA GLY A 79 -1.22 0.88 12.22
C GLY A 79 -1.64 2.33 12.46
N THR A 80 -2.18 2.96 11.42
CA THR A 80 -2.65 4.36 11.42
C THR A 80 -4.17 4.44 11.42
N ILE A 81 -4.75 5.43 12.07
CA ILE A 81 -6.18 5.72 12.05
C ILE A 81 -6.46 6.97 11.20
N ALA A 82 -7.48 6.86 10.34
CA ALA A 82 -7.84 7.69 9.18
C ALA A 82 -7.40 7.19 7.77
N ALA A 83 -7.07 5.90 7.61
CA ALA A 83 -6.80 5.28 6.28
C ALA A 83 -7.74 4.09 5.98
N GLY A 84 -8.15 3.95 4.72
CA GLY A 84 -9.23 3.07 4.24
C GLY A 84 -8.97 1.56 4.13
N GLN A 85 -8.46 0.93 5.20
CA GLN A 85 -8.60 -0.51 5.39
C GLN A 85 -9.02 -0.84 6.84
N PRO A 86 -9.74 -1.95 7.07
CA PRO A 86 -10.08 -2.39 8.42
C PRO A 86 -8.81 -2.72 9.24
N ILE A 87 -8.81 -2.29 10.51
CA ILE A 87 -7.67 -2.43 11.46
C ILE A 87 -7.19 -3.88 11.59
N GLU A 88 -8.08 -4.85 11.38
CA GLU A 88 -7.79 -6.28 11.56
C GLU A 88 -6.76 -6.84 10.57
N ALA A 89 -6.48 -6.17 9.44
CA ALA A 89 -5.63 -6.70 8.37
C ALA A 89 -4.12 -6.37 8.50
N ILE A 90 -3.71 -5.52 9.44
CA ILE A 90 -2.31 -5.04 9.54
C ILE A 90 -1.56 -5.78 10.67
N GLN A 91 -0.96 -6.94 10.35
CA GLN A 91 0.01 -7.60 11.25
C GLN A 91 1.38 -6.88 11.19
N VAL A 92 1.47 -5.68 11.75
CA VAL A 92 2.76 -5.02 11.98
C VAL A 92 3.28 -5.42 13.36
N LYS A 93 4.54 -5.90 13.41
CA LYS A 93 5.24 -6.32 14.65
C LYS A 93 5.80 -5.14 15.47
N GLU A 94 5.27 -3.94 15.30
CA GLU A 94 5.72 -2.77 16.06
C GLU A 94 5.01 -2.70 17.40
N THR A 95 5.76 -2.36 18.46
CA THR A 95 5.21 -2.20 19.80
C THR A 95 5.69 -0.89 20.39
N ILE A 96 4.81 -0.15 21.06
CA ILE A 96 5.19 1.01 21.86
C ILE A 96 5.36 0.62 23.33
N ALA A 97 6.35 1.18 24.00
CA ALA A 97 6.55 0.98 25.42
C ALA A 97 5.85 2.12 26.19
N ILE A 98 4.90 1.79 27.05
CA ILE A 98 4.18 2.78 27.86
C ILE A 98 4.24 2.43 29.36
N PRO A 99 4.21 3.43 30.25
CA PRO A 99 4.10 3.17 31.69
C PRO A 99 2.87 2.32 32.01
N LYS A 100 3.05 1.28 32.84
CA LYS A 100 1.95 0.40 33.30
C LYS A 100 0.81 1.15 33.98
N THR A 101 1.07 2.35 34.51
CA THR A 101 0.05 3.25 35.08
C THR A 101 -0.99 3.72 34.06
N LYS A 102 -0.65 3.75 32.76
CA LYS A 102 -1.57 4.11 31.67
C LYS A 102 -2.47 2.94 31.22
N VAL A 103 -2.19 1.73 31.69
CA VAL A 103 -2.94 0.51 31.34
C VAL A 103 -3.73 0.04 32.57
N MET A 104 -5.06 0.11 32.50
CA MET A 104 -5.92 -0.40 33.59
C MET A 104 -5.84 -1.93 33.69
N LYS A 105 -6.01 -2.48 34.90
CA LYS A 105 -6.09 -3.94 35.10
C LYS A 105 -7.34 -4.49 34.39
N GLY A 106 -7.15 -5.46 33.48
CA GLY A 106 -8.24 -6.28 32.93
C GLY A 106 -8.84 -5.82 31.60
N GLY A 107 -8.04 -5.41 30.62
CA GLY A 107 -8.51 -5.16 29.25
C GLY A 107 -7.38 -5.32 28.23
N ASN A 108 -7.75 -5.58 26.97
CA ASN A 108 -6.81 -5.55 25.86
C ASN A 108 -6.64 -4.10 25.39
N PHE A 109 -5.40 -3.73 25.08
CA PHE A 109 -5.06 -2.41 24.59
C PHE A 109 -4.21 -2.53 23.34
N TYR A 110 -4.39 -1.58 22.43
CA TYR A 110 -3.58 -1.41 21.24
C TYR A 110 -3.37 0.09 20.98
N ALA A 111 -2.37 0.41 20.18
CA ALA A 111 -2.07 1.78 19.80
C ALA A 111 -2.34 1.98 18.30
N LEU A 112 -2.75 3.19 17.93
CA LEU A 112 -2.86 3.62 16.55
C LEU A 112 -2.20 4.99 16.38
N ARG A 113 -1.51 5.20 15.26
CA ARG A 113 -0.98 6.51 14.89
C ARG A 113 -2.07 7.33 14.21
N VAL A 114 -2.30 8.55 14.67
CA VAL A 114 -3.30 9.44 14.09
C VAL A 114 -2.77 10.03 12.80
N VAL A 115 -3.61 10.02 11.77
CA VAL A 115 -3.37 10.72 10.52
C VAL A 115 -4.50 11.74 10.30
N GLY A 116 -4.15 12.96 9.94
CA GLY A 116 -5.08 14.08 9.74
C GLY A 116 -5.38 14.90 11.00
N ASN A 117 -6.17 15.95 10.81
CA ASN A 117 -6.45 17.00 11.80
C ASN A 117 -7.92 17.06 12.25
N SER A 118 -8.72 16.01 12.03
CA SER A 118 -10.16 16.03 12.34
C SER A 118 -10.51 16.10 13.84
N MET A 119 -9.50 15.96 14.72
CA MET A 119 -9.65 15.93 16.18
C MET A 119 -8.77 16.97 16.91
N ILE A 120 -8.28 18.00 16.20
CA ILE A 120 -7.35 19.01 16.75
C ILE A 120 -7.91 19.79 17.93
N ASP A 121 -9.21 20.11 17.95
CA ASP A 121 -9.84 20.86 19.04
C ASP A 121 -9.91 20.04 20.33
N GLU A 122 -9.69 18.72 20.24
CA GLU A 122 -9.54 17.79 21.36
C GLU A 122 -8.07 17.49 21.68
N ASN A 123 -7.15 18.31 21.17
CA ASN A 123 -5.71 18.16 21.31
C ASN A 123 -5.24 16.78 20.83
N ILE A 124 -5.75 16.31 19.70
CA ILE A 124 -5.26 15.12 18.98
C ILE A 124 -4.76 15.60 17.63
N ASN A 125 -3.44 15.64 17.47
CA ASN A 125 -2.79 16.16 16.27
C ASN A 125 -2.37 15.03 15.32
N ASP A 126 -2.15 15.39 14.06
CA ASP A 126 -1.51 14.51 13.10
C ASP A 126 -0.16 13.99 13.66
N GLY A 127 0.08 12.68 13.52
CA GLY A 127 1.27 12.00 14.03
C GLY A 127 1.23 11.56 15.49
N ASP A 128 0.27 12.04 16.30
CA ASP A 128 0.08 11.57 17.69
C ASP A 128 -0.26 10.07 17.73
N VAL A 129 0.03 9.39 18.85
CA VAL A 129 -0.34 7.98 19.03
C VAL A 129 -1.45 7.88 20.07
N VAL A 130 -2.60 7.33 19.69
CA VAL A 130 -3.71 7.08 20.61
C VAL A 130 -3.62 5.68 21.20
N LEU A 131 -3.78 5.58 22.52
CA LEU A 131 -3.93 4.32 23.22
C LEU A 131 -5.42 3.97 23.29
N VAL A 132 -5.76 2.79 22.77
CA VAL A 132 -7.13 2.33 22.61
C VAL A 132 -7.35 1.12 23.49
N LYS A 133 -8.42 1.14 24.28
CA LYS A 133 -8.93 -0.04 24.98
C LYS A 133 -9.94 -0.75 24.07
N GLU A 134 -9.68 -2.01 23.77
CA GLU A 134 -10.56 -2.84 22.94
C GLU A 134 -11.90 -3.07 23.65
N GLN A 135 -13.00 -2.65 23.02
CA GLN A 135 -14.37 -2.85 23.49
C GLN A 135 -15.39 -2.48 22.41
N GLN A 136 -16.57 -3.11 22.47
CA GLN A 136 -17.65 -2.93 21.48
C GLN A 136 -18.71 -1.90 21.85
N PHE A 137 -18.59 -1.28 23.03
CA PHE A 137 -19.58 -0.34 23.54
C PHE A 137 -18.94 1.00 23.92
N ALA A 138 -19.65 2.09 23.66
CA ALA A 138 -19.27 3.44 24.03
C ALA A 138 -20.48 4.23 24.58
N LYS A 139 -20.21 5.16 25.49
CA LYS A 139 -21.16 6.15 25.99
C LYS A 139 -21.05 7.44 25.18
N ASN A 140 -22.12 8.22 25.16
CA ASN A 140 -22.12 9.52 24.46
C ASN A 140 -21.00 10.43 25.01
N GLY A 141 -20.31 11.11 24.09
CA GLY A 141 -19.17 11.99 24.41
C GLY A 141 -17.82 11.28 24.53
N GLN A 142 -17.77 9.95 24.37
CA GLN A 142 -16.52 9.20 24.39
C GLN A 142 -15.83 9.21 23.02
N LYS A 143 -14.49 9.29 23.02
CA LYS A 143 -13.68 9.19 21.79
C LYS A 143 -13.49 7.73 21.44
N VAL A 144 -13.91 7.34 20.24
CA VAL A 144 -13.93 5.95 19.81
C VAL A 144 -13.14 5.76 18.54
N VAL A 145 -12.61 4.55 18.41
CA VAL A 145 -12.26 3.98 17.12
C VAL A 145 -13.50 3.24 16.60
N ALA A 146 -14.06 3.71 15.49
CA ALA A 146 -15.23 3.12 14.87
C ALA A 146 -14.88 2.61 13.48
N LEU A 147 -15.33 1.41 13.15
CA LEU A 147 -15.27 0.81 11.83
C LEU A 147 -16.64 0.92 11.17
N ILE A 148 -16.70 1.56 10.00
CA ILE A 148 -17.93 1.76 9.22
C ILE A 148 -17.88 0.83 8.00
N ASP A 149 -18.99 0.13 7.75
CA ASP A 149 -19.20 -0.84 6.66
C ASP A 149 -18.07 -1.87 6.51
N ASN A 150 -17.45 -2.24 7.64
CA ASN A 150 -16.29 -3.16 7.72
C ASN A 150 -15.07 -2.73 6.88
N TYR A 151 -15.01 -1.48 6.42
CA TYR A 151 -13.97 -1.01 5.51
C TYR A 151 -13.22 0.23 6.03
N GLU A 152 -13.91 1.13 6.72
CA GLU A 152 -13.37 2.45 7.08
C GLU A 152 -13.22 2.63 8.59
N ALA A 153 -11.98 2.73 9.07
CA ALA A 153 -11.69 3.00 10.49
C ALA A 153 -11.47 4.49 10.74
N THR A 154 -12.25 5.08 11.66
CA THR A 154 -12.19 6.51 11.99
C THR A 154 -12.11 6.77 13.49
N LEU A 155 -11.43 7.87 13.85
CA LEU A 155 -11.36 8.39 15.21
C LEU A 155 -12.29 9.59 15.34
N LYS A 156 -13.33 9.47 16.17
CA LYS A 156 -14.35 10.52 16.40
C LYS A 156 -14.94 10.45 17.80
N THR A 157 -15.67 11.49 18.20
CA THR A 157 -16.48 11.47 19.42
C THR A 157 -17.85 10.83 19.13
N PHE A 158 -18.20 9.79 19.87
CA PHE A 158 -19.42 9.01 19.66
C PHE A 158 -20.64 9.62 20.34
N TYR A 159 -21.76 9.66 19.61
CA TYR A 159 -23.09 9.98 20.14
C TYR A 159 -24.14 9.02 19.58
N LYS A 160 -24.79 8.27 20.47
CA LYS A 160 -25.99 7.49 20.18
C LYS A 160 -27.22 8.36 20.40
N GLU A 161 -27.96 8.60 19.33
CA GLU A 161 -29.21 9.36 19.30
C GLU A 161 -30.38 8.41 18.97
N ARG A 162 -31.64 8.85 19.06
CA ARG A 162 -32.81 7.95 19.02
C ARG A 162 -32.87 7.08 17.75
N ASN A 163 -32.52 7.63 16.58
CA ASN A 163 -32.62 6.95 15.28
C ASN A 163 -31.31 6.93 14.48
N GLN A 164 -30.22 7.43 15.05
CA GLN A 164 -28.95 7.58 14.37
C GLN A 164 -27.79 7.52 15.34
N ILE A 165 -26.62 7.22 14.79
CA ILE A 165 -25.33 7.38 15.45
C ILE A 165 -24.64 8.55 14.78
N ARG A 166 -24.11 9.47 15.59
CA ARG A 166 -23.29 10.59 15.13
C ARG A 166 -21.87 10.39 15.60
N LEU A 167 -20.93 10.39 14.66
CA LEU A 167 -19.50 10.43 14.91
C LEU A 167 -19.02 11.85 14.66
N GLN A 168 -18.78 12.57 15.75
CA GLN A 168 -18.49 13.99 15.74
C GLN A 168 -16.97 14.24 15.62
N PRO A 169 -16.50 14.97 14.59
CA PRO A 169 -15.14 15.51 14.57
C PRO A 169 -14.99 16.62 15.61
N ALA A 170 -13.77 16.81 16.08
CA ALA A 170 -13.36 17.96 16.87
C ALA A 170 -12.47 18.87 16.03
N ASN A 171 -13.03 19.28 14.89
CA ASN A 171 -12.50 20.29 14.00
C ASN A 171 -13.69 20.85 13.21
N LYS A 172 -13.84 22.18 13.22
CA LYS A 172 -14.96 22.89 12.58
C LYS A 172 -14.98 22.76 11.05
N GLU A 173 -13.88 22.39 10.43
CA GLU A 173 -13.79 22.18 8.98
C GLU A 173 -14.41 20.85 8.52
N TYR A 174 -14.76 19.97 9.46
CA TYR A 174 -15.28 18.64 9.18
C TYR A 174 -16.74 18.52 9.62
N GLU A 175 -17.58 17.98 8.75
CA GLU A 175 -18.97 17.67 9.07
C GLU A 175 -19.09 16.38 9.91
N PRO A 176 -20.09 16.27 10.79
CA PRO A 176 -20.35 15.03 11.52
C PRO A 176 -20.76 13.89 10.58
N ILE A 177 -20.27 12.68 10.83
CA ILE A 177 -20.74 11.48 10.14
C ILE A 177 -22.02 11.02 10.83
N ILE A 178 -23.14 11.01 10.09
CA ILE A 178 -24.45 10.61 10.59
C ILE A 178 -24.84 9.27 9.95
N ILE A 179 -24.99 8.24 10.78
CA ILE A 179 -25.37 6.89 10.35
C ILE A 179 -26.77 6.61 10.89
N LYS A 180 -27.77 6.56 10.00
CA LYS A 180 -29.13 6.19 10.42
C LYS A 180 -29.26 4.68 10.55
N LYS A 181 -30.23 4.27 11.37
CA LYS A 181 -30.52 2.86 11.60
C LYS A 181 -30.82 2.14 10.28
N GLY A 182 -29.96 1.18 9.91
CA GLY A 182 -30.12 0.34 8.72
C GLY A 182 -29.50 0.89 7.43
N GLU A 183 -28.89 2.07 7.44
CA GLU A 183 -28.17 2.62 6.27
C GLU A 183 -26.74 2.04 6.15
N GLN A 184 -26.01 1.95 7.26
CA GLN A 184 -24.62 1.47 7.31
C GLN A 184 -24.37 0.63 8.57
N GLU A 185 -23.42 -0.30 8.50
CA GLU A 185 -22.98 -1.06 9.67
C GLU A 185 -21.87 -0.28 10.40
N ILE A 186 -21.97 -0.17 11.73
CA ILE A 186 -20.94 0.46 12.55
C ILE A 186 -20.54 -0.46 13.70
N ILE A 187 -19.24 -0.70 13.81
CA ILE A 187 -18.63 -1.49 14.87
C ILE A 187 -17.69 -0.58 15.66
N ILE A 188 -17.91 -0.46 16.97
CA ILE A 188 -16.94 0.19 17.85
C ILE A 188 -15.83 -0.82 18.11
N GLN A 189 -14.60 -0.48 17.74
CA GLN A 189 -13.43 -1.33 17.97
C GLN A 189 -12.73 -1.00 19.29
N GLY A 190 -12.92 0.22 19.81
CA GLY A 190 -12.40 0.57 21.11
C GLY A 190 -12.58 2.03 21.51
N LEU A 191 -12.20 2.29 22.76
CA LEU A 191 -12.24 3.60 23.40
C LEU A 191 -10.83 4.18 23.50
N VAL A 192 -10.64 5.44 23.09
CA VAL A 192 -9.38 6.14 23.33
C VAL A 192 -9.27 6.50 24.81
N VAL A 193 -8.25 5.98 25.46
CA VAL A 193 -8.00 6.17 26.90
C VAL A 193 -6.87 7.14 27.20
N ASP A 194 -5.94 7.33 26.27
CA ASP A 194 -4.80 8.23 26.43
C ASP A 194 -4.22 8.64 25.07
N ILE A 195 -3.48 9.76 25.05
CA ILE A 195 -2.80 10.30 23.88
C ILE A 195 -1.31 10.45 24.22
N ILE A 196 -0.47 9.87 23.38
CA ILE A 196 0.97 9.97 23.47
C ILE A 196 1.39 10.99 22.43
N LYS A 197 1.82 12.16 22.92
CA LYS A 197 2.29 13.25 22.07
C LYS A 197 3.55 12.84 21.34
N ASN A 198 3.68 13.33 20.11
CA ASN A 198 4.90 13.23 19.32
C ASN A 198 6.03 14.05 19.98
N ILE A 199 6.65 13.51 21.03
CA ILE A 199 7.87 14.03 21.66
C ILE A 199 8.87 12.87 21.69
N ASP A 200 9.96 13.06 20.96
CA ASP A 200 11.19 12.25 20.91
C ASP A 200 11.06 10.79 20.44
N LEU A 201 10.90 10.60 19.13
CA LEU A 201 11.48 9.46 18.40
C LEU A 201 12.34 9.97 17.24
N ASP A 202 13.24 10.90 17.54
CA ASP A 202 14.28 11.36 16.61
C ASP A 202 15.45 10.36 16.60
N PHE A 203 15.26 9.26 15.89
CA PHE A 203 16.34 8.43 15.34
C PHE A 203 16.00 8.14 13.87
N SER A 204 16.03 9.18 13.04
CA SER A 204 16.25 9.01 11.61
C SER A 204 17.44 9.87 11.19
N GLU A 205 18.59 9.24 11.05
CA GLU A 205 19.75 9.84 10.43
C GLU A 205 19.43 10.23 8.98
N LYS A 206 19.60 11.52 8.70
CA LYS A 206 20.11 12.11 7.46
C LYS A 206 19.69 11.41 6.15
N LEU A 207 18.58 11.86 5.60
CA LEU A 207 18.46 12.06 4.15
C LEU A 207 18.43 13.57 3.87
N THR A 208 19.47 14.01 3.19
CA THR A 208 19.84 15.38 2.87
C THR A 208 18.72 16.15 2.19
N SER A 209 18.33 17.28 2.78
CA SER A 209 17.65 18.36 2.08
C SER A 209 18.64 19.06 1.14
N SER A 210 18.50 18.81 -0.16
CA SER A 210 19.05 19.71 -1.16
C SER A 210 18.11 20.91 -1.27
N LYS A 211 18.67 22.11 -1.14
CA LYS A 211 17.97 23.37 -1.41
C LYS A 211 17.44 23.38 -2.85
N PRO A 212 16.28 23.98 -3.13
CA PRO A 212 15.82 24.17 -4.50
C PRO A 212 16.76 25.18 -5.19
N THR A 213 17.63 24.66 -6.05
CA THR A 213 18.32 25.44 -7.08
C THR A 213 17.27 25.96 -8.06
N ALA A 214 17.47 27.19 -8.55
CA ALA A 214 16.57 27.89 -9.46
C ALA A 214 15.93 26.97 -10.52
N LEU A 215 14.60 26.95 -10.51
CA LEU A 215 13.77 26.18 -11.44
C LEU A 215 14.01 26.67 -12.87
N ASN A 216 14.75 25.89 -13.66
CA ASN A 216 14.35 25.74 -15.06
C ASN A 216 12.92 25.21 -15.02
N GLU A 217 11.99 25.88 -15.70
CA GLU A 217 10.61 25.41 -15.85
C GLU A 217 10.63 24.01 -16.45
N LYS A 218 10.54 22.98 -15.61
CA LYS A 218 10.53 21.58 -16.06
C LYS A 218 9.22 21.38 -16.81
N LYS A 219 9.31 21.28 -18.14
CA LYS A 219 8.15 21.04 -19.00
C LYS A 219 7.71 19.59 -18.85
N PHE A 220 6.54 19.37 -18.24
CA PHE A 220 5.95 18.05 -18.09
C PHE A 220 5.25 17.60 -19.38
N ILE A 221 5.12 16.29 -19.57
CA ILE A 221 4.30 15.69 -20.62
C ILE A 221 2.85 16.11 -20.40
N GLY A 222 2.22 16.63 -21.46
CA GLY A 222 0.83 17.07 -21.43
C GLY A 222 -0.16 15.91 -21.46
N GLU A 223 -1.43 16.22 -21.26
CA GLU A 223 -2.53 15.27 -21.42
C GLU A 223 -2.79 14.97 -22.92
N ASN A 224 -3.45 13.84 -23.18
CA ASN A 224 -3.78 13.33 -24.52
C ASN A 224 -2.54 13.07 -25.40
N GLN A 225 -1.45 12.64 -24.78
CA GLN A 225 -0.17 12.41 -25.46
C GLN A 225 0.14 10.93 -25.61
N ILE A 226 0.78 10.61 -26.73
CA ILE A 226 1.45 9.34 -26.98
C ILE A 226 2.93 9.64 -27.18
N VAL A 227 3.79 9.10 -26.31
CA VAL A 227 5.24 9.32 -26.36
C VAL A 227 5.95 7.98 -26.56
N CYS A 228 6.84 7.92 -27.56
CA CYS A 228 7.59 6.71 -27.89
C CYS A 228 8.89 6.70 -27.10
N GLY A 229 9.08 5.70 -26.25
CA GLY A 229 10.24 5.60 -25.39
C GLY A 229 10.03 4.68 -24.19
N ASP A 230 11.08 4.58 -23.38
CA ASP A 230 11.11 3.79 -22.16
C ASP A 230 10.23 4.43 -21.09
N ALA A 231 9.14 3.74 -20.75
CA ALA A 231 8.18 4.16 -19.76
C ALA A 231 8.82 4.51 -18.42
N ILE A 232 9.80 3.72 -17.96
CA ILE A 232 10.45 3.90 -16.65
C ILE A 232 11.15 5.27 -16.56
N LYS A 233 11.68 5.76 -17.69
CA LYS A 233 12.29 7.10 -17.78
C LYS A 233 11.22 8.18 -17.95
N LEU A 234 10.25 7.96 -18.83
CA LEU A 234 9.21 8.92 -19.15
C LEU A 234 8.27 9.22 -17.98
N LEU A 235 8.14 8.31 -17.01
CA LEU A 235 7.42 8.56 -15.76
C LEU A 235 7.99 9.78 -14.99
N ASP A 236 9.29 10.06 -15.08
CA ASP A 236 9.92 11.23 -14.42
C ASP A 236 9.51 12.58 -15.06
N GLU A 237 8.84 12.54 -16.21
CA GLU A 237 8.35 13.69 -16.97
C GLU A 237 6.83 13.89 -16.82
N ILE A 238 6.15 13.06 -16.02
CA ILE A 238 4.75 13.27 -15.65
C ILE A 238 4.66 14.19 -14.44
N LYS A 239 3.64 15.06 -14.42
CA LYS A 239 3.36 15.92 -13.27
C LYS A 239 2.96 15.06 -12.04
N PRO A 240 3.53 15.29 -10.86
CA PRO A 240 3.08 14.64 -9.64
C PRO A 240 1.60 14.90 -9.33
N ASP A 241 0.93 13.96 -8.66
CA ASP A 241 -0.47 14.06 -8.24
C ASP A 241 -1.46 14.42 -9.37
N SER A 242 -1.21 13.92 -10.59
CA SER A 242 -2.02 14.25 -11.78
C SER A 242 -2.69 13.05 -12.44
N VAL A 243 -2.37 11.82 -12.03
CA VAL A 243 -2.91 10.59 -12.61
C VAL A 243 -4.04 10.05 -11.74
N TYR A 244 -5.20 9.79 -12.34
CA TYR A 244 -6.40 9.34 -11.62
C TYR A 244 -6.58 7.82 -11.69
N LEU A 245 -6.15 7.23 -12.82
CA LEU A 245 -6.14 5.79 -13.04
C LEU A 245 -4.86 5.40 -13.78
N VAL A 246 -4.20 4.33 -13.32
CA VAL A 246 -3.22 3.60 -14.14
C VAL A 246 -3.91 2.34 -14.66
N LEU A 247 -3.95 2.14 -15.97
CA LEU A 247 -4.47 0.91 -16.56
C LEU A 247 -3.45 0.42 -17.57
N SER A 248 -2.90 -0.78 -17.37
CA SER A 248 -1.82 -1.26 -18.22
C SER A 248 -1.74 -2.77 -18.34
N ASP A 249 -1.35 -3.19 -19.55
CA ASP A 249 -1.02 -4.57 -19.90
C ASP A 249 0.49 -4.74 -19.92
N ILE A 250 1.05 -5.05 -18.77
CA ILE A 250 2.51 -5.11 -18.60
C ILE A 250 3.09 -6.37 -19.25
N PRO A 251 4.37 -6.36 -19.65
CA PRO A 251 5.12 -7.60 -19.83
C PRO A 251 4.93 -8.53 -18.62
N TYR A 252 4.67 -9.80 -18.88
CA TYR A 252 4.33 -10.82 -17.90
C TYR A 252 5.54 -11.59 -17.36
N GLY A 253 6.71 -11.46 -17.99
CA GLY A 253 7.93 -12.14 -17.57
C GLY A 253 7.89 -13.66 -17.75
N ILE A 254 7.08 -14.15 -18.69
CA ILE A 254 6.83 -15.59 -18.91
C ILE A 254 7.09 -16.08 -20.34
N SER A 255 7.11 -15.18 -21.34
CA SER A 255 7.25 -15.48 -22.76
C SER A 255 8.71 -15.41 -23.22
N LEU A 256 8.93 -15.98 -24.41
CA LEU A 256 10.20 -16.05 -25.13
C LEU A 256 10.32 -14.97 -26.21
N ASP A 257 9.36 -14.03 -26.25
CA ASP A 257 9.41 -12.86 -27.10
C ASP A 257 10.30 -11.81 -26.44
N ASP A 258 11.16 -11.14 -27.21
CA ASP A 258 12.25 -10.31 -26.68
C ASP A 258 11.77 -9.15 -25.79
N TRP A 259 10.50 -8.73 -25.93
CA TRP A 259 9.86 -7.69 -25.10
C TRP A 259 9.31 -8.20 -23.75
N ASP A 260 9.15 -9.52 -23.59
CA ASP A 260 8.66 -10.17 -22.37
C ASP A 260 9.79 -10.84 -21.55
N VAL A 261 11.02 -10.87 -22.11
CA VAL A 261 12.23 -11.35 -21.42
C VAL A 261 12.79 -10.23 -20.57
N LEU A 262 12.38 -10.20 -19.31
CA LEU A 262 12.82 -9.20 -18.32
C LEU A 262 13.97 -9.68 -17.43
N HIS A 263 14.55 -10.86 -17.73
CA HIS A 263 15.55 -11.51 -16.89
C HIS A 263 16.91 -11.65 -17.58
N ALA A 264 17.99 -11.67 -16.78
CA ALA A 264 19.37 -11.76 -17.27
C ALA A 264 19.79 -13.18 -17.71
N ASN A 265 18.92 -14.17 -17.51
CA ASN A 265 19.20 -15.57 -17.86
C ASN A 265 19.24 -15.78 -19.38
N THR A 266 20.42 -16.10 -19.91
CA THR A 266 20.64 -16.42 -21.32
C THR A 266 20.58 -17.92 -21.63
N ASN A 267 20.22 -18.79 -20.66
CA ASN A 267 20.01 -20.24 -20.87
C ASN A 267 18.76 -20.51 -21.70
N SER A 268 18.80 -20.06 -22.93
CA SER A 268 17.81 -20.35 -23.93
C SER A 268 18.19 -21.72 -24.51
N ALA A 269 17.70 -22.81 -23.90
CA ALA A 269 17.69 -24.12 -24.54
C ALA A 269 16.68 -24.07 -25.70
N LEU A 270 17.00 -23.30 -26.74
CA LEU A 270 16.17 -23.03 -27.89
C LEU A 270 16.52 -24.04 -28.98
N LEU A 271 15.72 -25.11 -29.07
CA LEU A 271 15.62 -25.79 -30.36
C LEU A 271 14.79 -24.89 -31.28
N GLY A 272 15.31 -24.61 -32.47
CA GLY A 272 14.64 -23.85 -33.52
C GLY A 272 13.30 -24.46 -33.95
N LYS A 273 12.66 -23.84 -34.95
CA LYS A 273 11.40 -24.35 -35.51
C LYS A 273 11.57 -25.77 -36.05
N SER A 274 10.65 -26.67 -35.72
CA SER A 274 10.55 -27.93 -36.48
C SER A 274 9.84 -27.69 -37.81
N PRO A 275 10.08 -28.51 -38.86
CA PRO A 275 9.41 -28.37 -40.16
C PRO A 275 7.87 -28.38 -40.06
N ALA A 276 7.31 -29.03 -39.04
CA ALA A 276 5.86 -29.07 -38.78
C ALA A 276 5.27 -27.75 -38.21
N GLN A 277 6.12 -26.73 -38.00
CA GLN A 277 5.75 -25.44 -37.40
C GLN A 277 5.90 -24.26 -38.39
N GLU A 278 6.30 -24.52 -39.64
CA GLU A 278 6.20 -23.51 -40.69
C GLU A 278 4.72 -23.14 -40.93
N GLY A 279 4.42 -21.83 -40.89
CA GLY A 279 3.06 -21.31 -41.09
C GLY A 279 2.16 -21.20 -39.84
N LYS A 280 2.60 -21.64 -38.64
CA LYS A 280 1.82 -21.49 -37.38
C LYS A 280 2.34 -20.34 -36.52
N ASN A 281 1.61 -19.24 -36.43
CA ASN A 281 2.02 -18.03 -35.67
C ASN A 281 2.14 -18.24 -34.14
N ALA A 282 1.43 -19.22 -33.57
CA ALA A 282 1.36 -19.43 -32.11
C ALA A 282 2.62 -20.07 -31.47
N PHE A 283 3.61 -20.50 -32.27
CA PHE A 283 4.78 -21.24 -31.79
C PHE A 283 6.07 -20.76 -32.46
N LYS A 284 6.60 -19.59 -32.06
CA LYS A 284 7.85 -19.05 -32.62
C LYS A 284 9.12 -19.64 -32.01
N ARG A 285 9.12 -20.04 -30.74
CA ARG A 285 10.28 -20.61 -30.02
C ARG A 285 9.79 -21.57 -28.92
N ARG A 286 10.46 -22.71 -28.71
CA ARG A 286 10.19 -23.63 -27.58
C ARG A 286 11.45 -23.73 -26.72
N GLY A 287 11.51 -22.96 -25.64
CA GLY A 287 12.50 -23.16 -24.58
C GLY A 287 11.95 -24.11 -23.53
N LYS A 288 12.26 -25.41 -23.63
CA LYS A 288 12.31 -26.27 -22.44
C LYS A 288 13.77 -26.62 -22.24
N PRO A 289 14.35 -26.40 -21.04
CA PRO A 289 15.70 -26.85 -20.75
C PRO A 289 15.85 -28.33 -21.07
N ILE A 290 16.74 -28.68 -21.99
CA ILE A 290 17.08 -30.08 -22.30
C ILE A 290 17.72 -30.75 -21.07
N ASN A 291 18.35 -29.95 -20.19
CA ASN A 291 19.12 -30.39 -19.03
C ASN A 291 18.45 -30.12 -17.65
N GLY A 292 17.14 -29.89 -17.61
CA GLY A 292 16.43 -29.58 -16.35
C GLY A 292 16.61 -28.13 -15.87
N TRP A 293 16.09 -27.85 -14.66
CA TRP A 293 16.10 -26.50 -14.06
C TRP A 293 17.52 -26.03 -13.73
N SER A 294 17.89 -24.85 -14.22
CA SER A 294 19.12 -24.16 -13.81
C SER A 294 18.89 -23.33 -12.54
N SER A 295 19.97 -22.98 -11.83
CA SER A 295 19.91 -22.03 -10.71
C SER A 295 19.39 -20.66 -11.14
N ALA A 296 19.66 -20.23 -12.38
CA ALA A 296 19.20 -18.97 -12.94
C ALA A 296 17.67 -18.92 -13.14
N ASP A 297 17.02 -20.07 -13.39
CA ASP A 297 15.55 -20.14 -13.50
C ASP A 297 14.84 -19.84 -12.17
N ARG A 298 15.54 -19.98 -11.03
CA ARG A 298 15.00 -19.63 -9.71
C ARG A 298 14.92 -18.12 -9.49
N ASN A 299 15.72 -17.33 -10.21
CA ASN A 299 15.79 -15.88 -10.03
C ASN A 299 14.75 -15.12 -10.86
N ILE A 300 14.23 -15.72 -11.94
CA ILE A 300 13.25 -15.09 -12.84
C ILE A 300 12.08 -14.41 -12.10
N PRO A 301 11.42 -15.04 -11.11
CA PRO A 301 10.34 -14.38 -10.38
C PRO A 301 10.78 -13.15 -9.57
N LYS A 302 12.02 -13.14 -9.07
CA LYS A 302 12.56 -12.02 -8.30
C LYS A 302 12.98 -10.88 -9.22
N GLU A 303 13.65 -11.19 -10.33
CA GLU A 303 14.01 -10.19 -11.36
C GLU A 303 12.75 -9.51 -11.93
N TYR A 304 11.68 -10.27 -12.14
CA TYR A 304 10.37 -9.71 -12.52
C TYR A 304 9.77 -8.80 -11.44
N GLN A 305 9.85 -9.18 -10.15
CA GLN A 305 9.42 -8.33 -9.03
C GLN A 305 10.22 -7.03 -9.00
N ASP A 306 11.54 -7.10 -9.13
CA ASP A 306 12.43 -5.94 -9.08
C ASP A 306 12.18 -4.99 -10.25
N TRP A 307 11.92 -5.55 -11.44
CA TRP A 307 11.47 -4.78 -12.59
C TRP A 307 10.13 -4.09 -12.30
N CYS A 308 9.15 -4.80 -11.74
CA CYS A 308 7.86 -4.20 -11.35
C CYS A 308 8.03 -3.05 -10.34
N TYR A 309 8.89 -3.25 -9.33
CA TYR A 309 9.17 -2.27 -8.29
C TYR A 309 9.76 -0.99 -8.87
N SER A 310 10.65 -1.10 -9.86
CA SER A 310 11.36 0.03 -10.44
C SER A 310 10.44 1.12 -11.01
N TRP A 311 9.31 0.73 -11.61
CA TRP A 311 8.33 1.68 -12.16
C TRP A 311 7.14 1.92 -11.23
N ALA A 312 6.74 0.94 -10.41
CA ALA A 312 5.73 1.16 -9.37
C ALA A 312 6.16 2.25 -8.38
N ASN A 313 7.44 2.26 -7.97
CA ASN A 313 8.01 3.30 -7.10
C ASN A 313 7.97 4.70 -7.75
N LYS A 314 8.15 4.78 -9.07
CA LYS A 314 8.03 6.05 -9.84
C LYS A 314 6.58 6.46 -10.05
N LEU A 315 5.64 5.51 -10.15
CA LEU A 315 4.22 5.79 -10.27
C LEU A 315 3.62 6.37 -9.01
N PHE A 316 4.04 5.90 -7.83
CA PHE A 316 3.45 6.28 -6.55
C PHE A 316 3.26 7.80 -6.35
N PRO A 317 4.26 8.68 -6.62
CA PRO A 317 4.07 10.13 -6.51
C PRO A 317 3.17 10.76 -7.59
N LEU A 318 2.91 10.07 -8.71
CA LEU A 318 2.12 10.58 -9.84
C LEU A 318 0.62 10.36 -9.65
N VAL A 319 0.25 9.26 -8.98
CA VAL A 319 -1.14 8.86 -8.75
C VAL A 319 -1.75 9.70 -7.64
N LYS A 320 -3.00 10.14 -7.82
CA LYS A 320 -3.77 10.82 -6.77
C LYS A 320 -4.08 9.91 -5.59
N GLU A 321 -4.22 10.46 -4.40
CA GLU A 321 -4.71 9.70 -3.24
C GLU A 321 -6.10 9.10 -3.56
N GLY A 322 -6.26 7.80 -3.33
CA GLY A 322 -7.44 7.02 -3.74
C GLY A 322 -7.53 6.71 -5.25
N GLY A 323 -6.56 7.15 -6.06
CA GLY A 323 -6.46 6.76 -7.46
C GLY A 323 -6.24 5.25 -7.61
N SER A 324 -6.92 4.65 -8.59
CA SER A 324 -6.89 3.20 -8.82
C SER A 324 -5.82 2.79 -9.82
N LEU A 325 -5.43 1.52 -9.77
CA LEU A 325 -4.56 0.87 -10.73
C LEU A 325 -5.17 -0.47 -11.15
N PHE A 326 -5.28 -0.71 -12.46
CA PHE A 326 -5.64 -1.99 -13.05
C PHE A 326 -4.47 -2.53 -13.85
N ILE A 327 -3.78 -3.53 -13.30
CA ILE A 327 -2.59 -4.11 -13.90
C ILE A 327 -2.92 -5.54 -14.35
N PHE A 328 -2.97 -5.77 -15.66
CA PHE A 328 -3.09 -7.12 -16.19
C PHE A 328 -1.80 -7.89 -15.92
N GLY A 329 -1.90 -9.18 -15.63
CA GLY A 329 -0.72 -9.99 -15.42
C GLY A 329 -0.93 -11.45 -15.74
N ALA A 330 0.17 -12.20 -15.83
CA ALA A 330 0.07 -13.64 -15.93
C ALA A 330 -0.26 -14.27 -14.57
N ARG A 331 -1.10 -15.32 -14.62
CA ARG A 331 -1.45 -16.20 -13.49
C ARG A 331 -0.25 -16.68 -12.66
N ARG A 332 0.93 -16.78 -13.27
CA ARG A 332 2.16 -17.28 -12.65
C ARG A 332 3.03 -16.21 -12.00
N THR A 333 2.90 -14.95 -12.40
CA THR A 333 3.81 -13.86 -11.99
C THR A 333 3.08 -12.68 -11.36
N LEU A 334 1.74 -12.61 -11.44
CA LEU A 334 0.98 -11.50 -10.85
C LEU A 334 1.27 -11.30 -9.36
N HIS A 335 1.41 -12.38 -8.59
CA HIS A 335 1.75 -12.28 -7.16
C HIS A 335 3.07 -11.52 -6.90
N ARG A 336 4.03 -11.57 -7.82
CA ARG A 336 5.28 -10.80 -7.74
C ARG A 336 5.08 -9.33 -8.06
N ALA A 337 4.23 -9.03 -9.04
CA ALA A 337 3.84 -7.65 -9.30
C ALA A 337 3.13 -7.06 -8.06
N LEU A 338 2.15 -7.76 -7.48
CA LEU A 338 1.44 -7.29 -6.28
C LEU A 338 2.41 -6.93 -5.15
N VAL A 339 3.35 -7.81 -4.81
CA VAL A 339 4.39 -7.54 -3.80
C VAL A 339 5.20 -6.29 -4.14
N ALA A 340 5.63 -6.13 -5.39
CA ALA A 340 6.40 -4.96 -5.81
C ALA A 340 5.62 -3.64 -5.69
N PHE A 341 4.32 -3.68 -5.98
CA PHE A 341 3.44 -2.52 -5.83
C PHE A 341 3.17 -2.19 -4.36
N GLU A 342 2.98 -3.21 -3.51
CA GLU A 342 2.85 -3.03 -2.05
C GLU A 342 4.14 -2.47 -1.43
N GLU A 343 5.30 -2.98 -1.84
CA GLU A 343 6.61 -2.44 -1.44
C GLU A 343 6.80 -0.97 -1.89
N SER A 344 6.10 -0.54 -2.95
CA SER A 344 6.10 0.85 -3.43
C SER A 344 5.07 1.75 -2.70
N GLY A 345 4.24 1.19 -1.82
CA GLY A 345 3.26 1.90 -1.01
C GLY A 345 1.81 1.81 -1.47
N PHE A 346 1.51 1.12 -2.58
CA PHE A 346 0.12 0.87 -2.99
C PHE A 346 -0.53 -0.22 -2.13
N LEU A 347 -1.86 -0.27 -2.12
CA LEU A 347 -2.60 -1.36 -1.47
C LEU A 347 -3.42 -2.14 -2.48
N VAL A 348 -3.43 -3.46 -2.33
CA VAL A 348 -4.27 -4.35 -3.13
C VAL A 348 -5.73 -4.22 -2.65
N ARG A 349 -6.64 -3.99 -3.60
CA ARG A 349 -8.08 -3.96 -3.37
C ARG A 349 -8.72 -5.29 -3.74
N ASP A 350 -8.40 -5.84 -4.91
CA ASP A 350 -8.93 -7.11 -5.41
C ASP A 350 -8.04 -7.68 -6.53
N VAL A 351 -8.29 -8.93 -6.94
CA VAL A 351 -7.78 -9.53 -8.18
C VAL A 351 -8.96 -9.99 -9.01
N LEU A 352 -9.23 -9.25 -10.10
CA LEU A 352 -10.32 -9.55 -11.02
C LEU A 352 -9.91 -10.68 -11.97
N ALA A 353 -10.85 -11.55 -12.33
CA ALA A 353 -10.67 -12.61 -13.29
C ALA A 353 -11.41 -12.28 -14.59
N TRP A 354 -10.68 -11.90 -15.64
CA TRP A 354 -11.25 -11.76 -16.97
C TRP A 354 -11.32 -13.12 -17.66
N GLU A 355 -12.52 -13.66 -17.82
CA GLU A 355 -12.79 -14.89 -18.53
C GLU A 355 -12.80 -14.66 -20.05
N LYS A 356 -11.90 -15.34 -20.76
CA LYS A 356 -11.79 -15.25 -22.21
C LYS A 356 -12.80 -16.17 -22.87
N SER A 357 -13.35 -15.73 -24.01
CA SER A 357 -14.28 -16.52 -24.82
C SER A 357 -13.69 -17.83 -25.35
N SER A 358 -12.36 -17.93 -25.44
CA SER A 358 -11.67 -19.17 -25.79
C SER A 358 -10.25 -19.21 -25.20
N ALA A 359 -9.75 -20.42 -24.93
CA ALA A 359 -8.37 -20.65 -24.51
C ALA A 359 -7.80 -21.89 -25.19
N HIS A 360 -6.67 -21.71 -25.87
CA HIS A 360 -5.95 -22.84 -26.46
C HIS A 360 -5.33 -23.71 -25.36
N HIS A 361 -5.77 -24.96 -25.24
CA HIS A 361 -5.20 -25.90 -24.28
C HIS A 361 -3.82 -26.38 -24.75
N ARG A 362 -2.76 -25.79 -24.18
CA ARG A 362 -1.36 -26.16 -24.48
C ARG A 362 -0.89 -27.36 -23.64
N ALA A 363 -1.63 -28.48 -23.72
CA ALA A 363 -1.26 -29.73 -23.06
C ALA A 363 -1.05 -30.85 -24.09
N GLN A 364 0.03 -31.61 -23.93
CA GLN A 364 0.48 -32.62 -24.89
C GLN A 364 0.12 -34.02 -24.37
N ALA A 365 -0.53 -34.86 -25.17
CA ALA A 365 -0.82 -36.25 -24.77
C ALA A 365 0.48 -37.03 -24.52
N ILE A 366 0.57 -37.70 -23.37
CA ILE A 366 1.73 -38.53 -23.02
C ILE A 366 1.81 -39.73 -23.97
N SER A 367 0.68 -40.40 -24.19
CA SER A 367 0.56 -41.55 -25.09
C SER A 367 1.16 -41.25 -26.47
N GLY A 368 0.77 -40.14 -27.10
CA GLY A 368 1.29 -39.74 -28.41
C GLY A 368 2.78 -39.34 -28.43
N ILE A 369 3.41 -39.05 -27.28
CA ILE A 369 4.87 -38.87 -27.18
C ILE A 369 5.56 -40.24 -27.10
N LEU A 370 5.02 -41.14 -26.28
CA LEU A 370 5.58 -42.47 -26.05
C LEU A 370 5.50 -43.33 -27.33
N GLU A 371 4.40 -43.26 -28.07
CA GLU A 371 4.26 -43.91 -29.38
C GLU A 371 5.35 -43.49 -30.36
N LYS A 372 5.62 -42.18 -30.45
CA LYS A 372 6.69 -41.64 -31.32
C LYS A 372 8.09 -42.08 -30.91
N ARG A 373 8.26 -42.60 -29.69
CA ARG A 373 9.51 -43.16 -29.17
C ARG A 373 9.55 -44.69 -29.27
N GLY A 374 8.53 -45.33 -29.86
CA GLY A 374 8.43 -46.79 -29.96
C GLY A 374 7.99 -47.50 -28.67
N LEU A 375 7.51 -46.75 -27.67
CA LEU A 375 7.12 -47.28 -26.34
C LEU A 375 5.61 -47.55 -26.29
N THR A 376 5.15 -48.51 -27.10
CA THR A 376 3.72 -48.73 -27.34
C THR A 376 2.98 -49.31 -26.13
N LYS A 377 3.65 -50.12 -25.30
CA LYS A 377 3.02 -50.70 -24.09
C LYS A 377 2.74 -49.60 -23.06
N GLU A 378 3.75 -48.78 -22.80
CA GLU A 378 3.68 -47.64 -21.89
C GLU A 378 2.69 -46.60 -22.42
N ALA A 379 2.62 -46.37 -23.74
CA ALA A 379 1.65 -45.45 -24.32
C ALA A 379 0.20 -45.81 -23.97
N ARG A 380 -0.15 -47.10 -23.92
CA ARG A 380 -1.48 -47.57 -23.50
C ARG A 380 -1.74 -47.34 -22.02
N GLU A 381 -0.75 -47.57 -21.17
CA GLU A 381 -0.86 -47.32 -19.72
C GLU A 381 -1.11 -45.83 -19.42
N TRP A 382 -0.61 -44.94 -20.26
CA TRP A 382 -0.74 -43.48 -20.13
C TRP A 382 -1.81 -42.85 -21.04
N GLU A 383 -2.77 -43.64 -21.53
CA GLU A 383 -3.89 -43.13 -22.32
C GLU A 383 -4.75 -42.13 -21.51
N GLY A 384 -5.15 -41.02 -22.14
CA GLY A 384 -5.90 -39.94 -21.49
C GLY A 384 -5.05 -38.96 -20.66
N TRP A 385 -3.79 -39.28 -20.35
CA TRP A 385 -2.90 -38.40 -19.59
C TRP A 385 -2.21 -37.36 -20.48
N LYS A 386 -2.11 -36.11 -20.00
CA LYS A 386 -1.46 -35.00 -20.71
C LYS A 386 -0.35 -34.34 -19.88
N LEU A 387 0.73 -33.94 -20.53
CA LEU A 387 1.80 -33.09 -19.98
C LEU A 387 1.48 -31.62 -20.23
N GLY A 388 1.50 -30.81 -19.17
CA GLY A 388 1.26 -29.37 -19.26
C GLY A 388 0.39 -28.87 -18.12
N ASN A 389 -0.29 -27.74 -18.34
CA ASN A 389 -1.24 -27.18 -17.38
C ASN A 389 -2.68 -27.32 -17.90
N LEU A 390 -3.64 -27.00 -17.04
CA LEU A 390 -5.03 -26.74 -17.44
C LEU A 390 -5.10 -25.60 -18.47
N ALA A 391 -6.19 -25.57 -19.25
CA ALA A 391 -6.43 -24.48 -20.20
C ALA A 391 -6.58 -23.15 -19.44
N PRO A 392 -5.78 -22.12 -19.76
CA PRO A 392 -5.78 -20.86 -19.00
C PRO A 392 -6.91 -19.94 -19.49
N ILE A 393 -8.14 -20.25 -19.04
CA ILE A 393 -9.35 -19.57 -19.50
C ILE A 393 -9.49 -18.13 -19.00
N TYR A 394 -9.04 -17.84 -17.79
CA TYR A 394 -9.10 -16.49 -17.23
C TYR A 394 -7.72 -15.83 -17.21
N GLU A 395 -7.70 -14.51 -17.33
CA GLU A 395 -6.54 -13.64 -17.12
C GLU A 395 -6.78 -12.76 -15.89
N PRO A 396 -5.85 -12.75 -14.91
CA PRO A 396 -6.04 -11.95 -13.72
C PRO A 396 -5.65 -10.48 -13.96
N ILE A 397 -6.37 -9.59 -13.29
CA ILE A 397 -6.14 -8.14 -13.29
C ILE A 397 -6.02 -7.72 -11.83
N ALA A 398 -4.85 -7.26 -11.43
CA ALA A 398 -4.69 -6.68 -10.10
C ALA A 398 -5.41 -5.33 -10.05
N TRP A 399 -6.28 -5.17 -9.07
CA TRP A 399 -6.86 -3.89 -8.70
C TRP A 399 -6.15 -3.38 -7.45
N LEU A 400 -5.38 -2.31 -7.60
CA LEU A 400 -4.72 -1.62 -6.49
C LEU A 400 -5.23 -0.18 -6.38
N PHE A 401 -4.90 0.47 -5.27
CA PHE A 401 -5.13 1.90 -5.11
C PHE A 401 -4.02 2.56 -4.29
N LYS A 402 -3.83 3.87 -4.49
CA LYS A 402 -2.97 4.67 -3.62
C LYS A 402 -3.69 4.97 -2.30
N PRO A 403 -3.08 4.67 -1.14
CA PRO A 403 -3.64 5.03 0.16
C PRO A 403 -3.95 6.52 0.28
N TYR A 404 -4.88 6.84 1.16
CA TYR A 404 -5.33 8.18 1.48
C TYR A 404 -5.33 8.38 3.00
N GLN A 405 -5.15 9.62 3.42
CA GLN A 405 -4.93 10.01 4.82
C GLN A 405 -6.21 10.43 5.57
N ILE A 406 -7.32 10.54 4.86
CA ILE A 406 -8.61 11.03 5.37
C ILE A 406 -9.70 9.97 5.15
N THR A 407 -10.95 10.25 5.53
CA THR A 407 -12.05 9.34 5.21
C THR A 407 -12.16 9.12 3.69
N ILE A 408 -12.66 7.96 3.26
CA ILE A 408 -12.78 7.68 1.82
C ILE A 408 -13.71 8.66 1.12
N THR A 409 -14.77 9.09 1.79
CA THR A 409 -15.72 10.08 1.28
C THR A 409 -15.07 11.45 1.15
N ASP A 410 -14.30 11.91 2.15
CA ASP A 410 -13.55 13.17 2.06
C ASP A 410 -12.49 13.10 0.95
N ASN A 411 -11.83 11.94 0.79
CA ASN A 411 -10.90 11.73 -0.32
C ASN A 411 -11.59 11.87 -1.68
N VAL A 412 -12.78 11.29 -1.83
CA VAL A 412 -13.57 11.41 -3.07
C VAL A 412 -13.95 12.86 -3.33
N LEU A 413 -14.34 13.63 -2.31
CA LEU A 413 -14.66 15.05 -2.46
C LEU A 413 -13.42 15.88 -2.85
N LYS A 414 -12.26 15.60 -2.23
CA LYS A 414 -10.99 16.30 -2.46
C LYS A 414 -10.37 15.96 -3.81
N ASN A 415 -10.26 14.67 -4.12
CA ASN A 415 -9.46 14.16 -5.24
C ASN A 415 -10.31 13.69 -6.42
N GLY A 416 -11.63 13.52 -6.24
CA GLY A 416 -12.54 13.05 -7.28
C GLY A 416 -12.40 11.57 -7.63
N VAL A 417 -11.68 10.78 -6.82
CA VAL A 417 -11.41 9.34 -6.98
C VAL A 417 -11.43 8.62 -5.64
N GLY A 418 -11.51 7.29 -5.68
CA GLY A 418 -11.52 6.41 -4.50
C GLY A 418 -12.81 5.60 -4.31
N ALA A 419 -13.89 6.00 -4.98
CA ALA A 419 -15.15 5.26 -5.07
C ALA A 419 -15.28 4.48 -6.38
N MET A 420 -16.26 3.58 -6.42
CA MET A 420 -16.61 2.79 -7.61
C MET A 420 -17.92 3.29 -8.23
N ASN A 421 -17.98 3.43 -9.55
CA ASN A 421 -19.21 3.77 -10.28
C ASN A 421 -19.97 2.49 -10.66
N VAL A 422 -20.80 2.00 -9.74
CA VAL A 422 -21.58 0.76 -9.92
C VAL A 422 -22.64 0.92 -11.01
N GLU A 423 -23.29 2.09 -11.09
CA GLU A 423 -24.41 2.35 -11.99
C GLU A 423 -24.01 2.27 -13.46
N GLU A 424 -22.87 2.86 -13.83
CA GLU A 424 -22.34 2.76 -15.21
C GLU A 424 -21.75 1.38 -15.53
N CYS A 425 -21.56 0.53 -14.53
CA CYS A 425 -20.88 -0.76 -14.63
C CYS A 425 -21.79 -1.96 -14.35
N LEU A 426 -23.12 -1.78 -14.48
CA LEU A 426 -24.07 -2.89 -14.40
C LEU A 426 -23.88 -3.84 -15.58
N ILE A 427 -23.88 -5.14 -15.30
CA ILE A 427 -23.82 -6.21 -16.31
C ILE A 427 -25.16 -6.91 -16.30
N GLU A 428 -25.92 -6.81 -17.39
CA GLU A 428 -27.28 -7.36 -17.50
C GLU A 428 -28.20 -6.89 -16.35
N GLY A 429 -28.06 -5.62 -15.95
CA GLY A 429 -28.83 -5.00 -14.86
C GLY A 429 -28.40 -5.43 -13.45
N LYS A 430 -27.30 -6.17 -13.30
CA LYS A 430 -26.77 -6.62 -12.01
C LYS A 430 -25.47 -5.89 -11.66
N SER A 431 -25.24 -5.74 -10.37
CA SER A 431 -24.00 -5.17 -9.84
C SER A 431 -22.77 -5.94 -10.36
N PRO A 432 -21.66 -5.23 -10.59
CA PRO A 432 -20.42 -5.83 -11.08
C PRO A 432 -19.86 -6.84 -10.08
N THR A 433 -19.17 -7.86 -10.60
CA THR A 433 -18.46 -8.88 -9.79
C THR A 433 -16.98 -8.90 -10.15
N ASN A 434 -16.19 -9.64 -9.39
CA ASN A 434 -14.77 -9.85 -9.69
C ASN A 434 -14.51 -10.86 -10.84
N ILE A 435 -15.56 -11.39 -11.48
CA ILE A 435 -15.45 -12.18 -12.71
C ILE A 435 -16.02 -11.36 -13.88
N LEU A 436 -15.16 -11.09 -14.86
CA LEU A 436 -15.48 -10.24 -16.01
C LEU A 436 -15.55 -11.07 -17.29
N LYS A 437 -16.61 -10.88 -18.07
CA LYS A 437 -16.84 -11.61 -19.34
C LYS A 437 -16.95 -10.61 -20.48
N PHE A 438 -15.83 -10.35 -21.14
CA PHE A 438 -15.75 -9.44 -22.28
C PHE A 438 -15.06 -10.14 -23.46
N GLY A 439 -15.63 -9.99 -24.66
CA GLY A 439 -15.07 -10.47 -25.91
C GLY A 439 -14.73 -9.32 -26.86
N PHE A 440 -14.03 -9.63 -27.95
CA PHE A 440 -13.73 -8.65 -29.00
C PHE A 440 -14.95 -8.37 -29.87
N GLU A 441 -15.11 -7.10 -30.26
CA GLU A 441 -16.11 -6.70 -31.25
C GLU A 441 -15.67 -7.06 -32.67
N ARG A 442 -16.63 -7.23 -33.60
CA ARG A 442 -16.34 -7.68 -34.98
C ARG A 442 -15.38 -6.77 -35.75
N ASN A 443 -15.29 -5.48 -35.39
CA ASN A 443 -14.50 -4.47 -36.09
C ASN A 443 -13.26 -4.01 -35.32
N GLU A 444 -12.88 -4.68 -34.22
CA GLU A 444 -11.85 -4.19 -33.29
C GLU A 444 -10.41 -4.33 -33.79
N GLY A 445 -10.21 -4.94 -34.97
CA GLY A 445 -8.91 -5.22 -35.57
C GLY A 445 -8.05 -6.20 -34.76
N ASN A 446 -6.95 -6.67 -35.35
CA ASN A 446 -5.97 -7.53 -34.66
C ASN A 446 -4.57 -6.92 -34.82
N PHE A 447 -4.30 -5.89 -34.03
CA PHE A 447 -3.09 -5.06 -34.16
C PHE A 447 -1.92 -5.56 -33.30
N HIS A 448 -2.23 -6.35 -32.25
CA HIS A 448 -1.26 -6.94 -31.34
C HIS A 448 -1.71 -8.33 -30.87
N GLU A 449 -0.78 -9.28 -30.70
CA GLU A 449 -1.11 -10.64 -30.22
C GLU A 449 -1.71 -10.65 -28.80
N ALA A 450 -1.36 -9.66 -27.97
CA ALA A 450 -1.89 -9.46 -26.63
C ALA A 450 -2.92 -8.32 -26.52
N GLN A 451 -3.50 -7.86 -27.63
CA GLN A 451 -4.54 -6.81 -27.62
C GLN A 451 -5.67 -7.18 -26.66
N LYS A 452 -6.15 -6.23 -25.85
CA LYS A 452 -7.29 -6.40 -24.94
C LYS A 452 -8.56 -5.80 -25.56
N PRO A 453 -9.76 -6.36 -25.29
CA PRO A 453 -11.02 -5.79 -25.76
C PRO A 453 -11.23 -4.38 -25.22
N VAL A 454 -11.50 -3.41 -26.09
CA VAL A 454 -11.75 -2.00 -25.74
C VAL A 454 -12.93 -1.89 -24.78
N ALA A 455 -13.98 -2.71 -24.95
CA ALA A 455 -15.13 -2.74 -24.03
C ALA A 455 -14.75 -3.12 -22.58
N LEU A 456 -13.79 -4.04 -22.40
CA LEU A 456 -13.25 -4.37 -21.07
C LEU A 456 -12.52 -3.17 -20.46
N LEU A 457 -11.71 -2.47 -21.27
CA LEU A 457 -10.94 -1.32 -20.80
C LEU A 457 -11.85 -0.14 -20.48
N GLU A 458 -12.86 0.14 -21.30
CA GLU A 458 -13.89 1.14 -21.04
C GLU A 458 -14.60 0.87 -19.71
N TYR A 459 -14.98 -0.39 -19.48
CA TYR A 459 -15.60 -0.81 -18.22
C TYR A 459 -14.71 -0.51 -17.00
N LEU A 460 -13.43 -0.90 -17.04
CA LEU A 460 -12.50 -0.64 -15.94
C LEU A 460 -12.26 0.87 -15.71
N ILE A 461 -12.21 1.66 -16.79
CA ILE A 461 -12.06 3.11 -16.68
C ILE A 461 -13.32 3.75 -16.09
N ARG A 462 -14.53 3.37 -16.54
CA ARG A 462 -15.80 3.86 -15.98
C ARG A 462 -15.93 3.53 -14.50
N LEU A 463 -15.47 2.34 -14.11
CA LEU A 463 -15.59 1.86 -12.74
C LEU A 463 -14.92 2.77 -11.72
N THR A 464 -13.83 3.47 -12.07
CA THR A 464 -13.01 4.20 -11.09
C THR A 464 -12.70 5.66 -11.45
N THR A 465 -13.17 6.15 -12.60
CA THR A 465 -12.89 7.52 -13.07
C THR A 465 -14.14 8.29 -13.48
N ARG A 466 -14.01 9.61 -13.57
CA ARG A 466 -14.99 10.57 -14.11
C ARG A 466 -14.46 11.17 -15.42
N GLU A 467 -15.34 11.83 -16.17
CA GLU A 467 -14.95 12.57 -17.38
C GLU A 467 -13.80 13.55 -17.11
N ASN A 468 -12.95 13.75 -18.12
CA ASN A 468 -11.76 14.60 -18.11
C ASN A 468 -10.62 14.17 -17.17
N GLN A 469 -10.79 13.11 -16.38
CA GLN A 469 -9.70 12.57 -15.56
C GLN A 469 -8.67 11.83 -16.43
N VAL A 470 -7.41 11.85 -15.98
CA VAL A 470 -6.27 11.29 -16.71
C VAL A 470 -6.08 9.80 -16.42
N VAL A 471 -6.09 9.01 -17.48
CA VAL A 471 -5.73 7.59 -17.51
C VAL A 471 -4.30 7.44 -18.04
N LEU A 472 -3.43 6.77 -17.30
CA LEU A 472 -2.05 6.49 -17.69
C LEU A 472 -1.91 5.01 -18.09
N ASP A 473 -1.34 4.77 -19.26
CA ASP A 473 -0.89 3.45 -19.69
C ASP A 473 0.63 3.46 -20.00
N PRO A 474 1.49 3.05 -19.06
CA PRO A 474 2.93 3.04 -19.28
C PRO A 474 3.41 2.02 -20.31
N PHE A 475 2.58 1.05 -20.70
CA PHE A 475 2.93 -0.03 -21.63
C PHE A 475 1.79 -0.22 -22.64
N MET A 476 1.47 0.84 -23.38
CA MET A 476 0.20 0.97 -24.11
C MET A 476 0.05 -0.01 -25.29
N GLY A 477 1.15 -0.54 -25.83
CA GLY A 477 1.13 -1.35 -27.04
C GLY A 477 0.40 -0.66 -28.18
N SER A 478 -0.57 -1.34 -28.77
CA SER A 478 -1.42 -0.79 -29.85
C SER A 478 -2.37 0.33 -29.41
N GLY A 479 -2.37 0.75 -28.13
CA GLY A 479 -3.12 1.91 -27.64
C GLY A 479 -4.58 1.64 -27.27
N SER A 480 -4.99 0.39 -27.03
CA SER A 480 -6.38 0.06 -26.70
C SER A 480 -6.90 0.80 -25.47
N THR A 481 -6.07 0.97 -24.42
CA THR A 481 -6.44 1.73 -23.21
C THR A 481 -6.73 3.20 -23.53
N LEU A 482 -5.92 3.81 -24.39
CA LEU A 482 -6.05 5.21 -24.77
C LEU A 482 -7.30 5.42 -25.64
N VAL A 483 -7.57 4.48 -26.56
CA VAL A 483 -8.80 4.46 -27.36
C VAL A 483 -10.03 4.37 -26.46
N ALA A 484 -10.03 3.44 -25.49
CA ALA A 484 -11.09 3.31 -24.51
C ALA A 484 -11.29 4.62 -23.75
N ALA A 485 -10.22 5.18 -23.16
CA ALA A 485 -10.26 6.44 -22.43
C ALA A 485 -10.87 7.58 -23.27
N LYS A 486 -10.38 7.77 -24.50
CA LYS A 486 -10.87 8.81 -25.41
C LYS A 486 -12.36 8.64 -25.73
N LYS A 487 -12.81 7.42 -26.04
CA LYS A 487 -14.20 7.12 -26.40
C LYS A 487 -15.20 7.47 -25.30
N ILE A 488 -14.76 7.43 -24.04
CA ILE A 488 -15.59 7.76 -22.88
C ILE A 488 -15.17 9.09 -22.22
N ASN A 489 -14.61 10.02 -22.99
CA ASN A 489 -14.26 11.39 -22.56
C ASN A 489 -13.28 11.45 -21.36
N ARG A 490 -12.35 10.50 -21.25
CA ARG A 490 -11.20 10.59 -20.35
C ARG A 490 -9.97 11.09 -21.11
N LYS A 491 -9.10 11.79 -20.40
CA LYS A 491 -7.80 12.18 -20.94
C LYS A 491 -6.84 11.02 -20.79
N TYR A 492 -5.79 10.98 -21.61
CA TYR A 492 -4.87 9.85 -21.58
C TYR A 492 -3.40 10.25 -21.72
N ILE A 493 -2.51 9.45 -21.17
CA ILE A 493 -1.07 9.50 -21.41
C ILE A 493 -0.62 8.06 -21.66
N GLY A 494 0.11 7.81 -22.74
CA GLY A 494 0.58 6.46 -23.06
C GLY A 494 1.99 6.40 -23.59
N PHE A 495 2.73 5.35 -23.20
CA PHE A 495 4.11 5.11 -23.60
C PHE A 495 4.28 3.71 -24.20
N ASP A 496 5.15 3.61 -25.19
CA ASP A 496 5.64 2.33 -25.72
C ASP A 496 7.03 2.52 -26.32
N THR A 497 7.90 1.52 -26.19
CA THR A 497 9.26 1.56 -26.77
C THR A 497 9.27 1.30 -28.27
N SER A 498 8.21 0.71 -28.82
CA SER A 498 8.08 0.38 -30.23
C SER A 498 7.45 1.52 -31.03
N ASP A 499 8.25 2.16 -31.89
CA ASP A 499 7.77 3.19 -32.83
C ASP A 499 6.58 2.70 -33.66
N LYS A 500 6.60 1.42 -34.06
CA LYS A 500 5.50 0.78 -34.80
C LYS A 500 4.19 0.80 -34.00
N TYR A 501 4.23 0.45 -32.71
CA TYR A 501 3.01 0.41 -31.89
C TYR A 501 2.53 1.81 -31.52
N CYS A 502 3.47 2.72 -31.27
CA CYS A 502 3.22 4.14 -31.19
C CYS A 502 2.43 4.69 -32.38
N ASP A 503 2.86 4.39 -33.61
CA ASP A 503 2.19 4.86 -34.82
C ASP A 503 0.81 4.24 -35.00
N ILE A 504 0.65 2.96 -34.66
CA ILE A 504 -0.66 2.29 -34.63
C ILE A 504 -1.59 2.97 -33.62
N ALA A 505 -1.12 3.23 -32.40
CA ALA A 505 -1.90 3.89 -31.36
C ALA A 505 -2.34 5.29 -31.79
N LYS A 506 -1.45 6.09 -32.39
CA LYS A 506 -1.77 7.43 -32.93
C LYS A 506 -2.82 7.37 -34.04
N LYS A 507 -2.73 6.39 -34.94
CA LYS A 507 -3.75 6.18 -36.00
C LYS A 507 -5.10 5.85 -35.41
N ARG A 508 -5.16 4.86 -34.50
CA ARG A 508 -6.39 4.44 -33.82
C ARG A 508 -7.05 5.57 -33.05
N ILE A 509 -6.25 6.38 -32.34
CA ILE A 509 -6.78 7.57 -31.64
C ILE A 509 -7.44 8.56 -32.61
N ASN A 510 -6.95 8.70 -33.83
CA ASN A 510 -7.49 9.65 -34.81
C ASN A 510 -8.66 9.10 -35.63
N GLU A 511 -8.89 7.79 -35.60
CA GLU A 511 -10.08 7.17 -36.20
C GLU A 511 -11.33 7.60 -35.41
N LYS A 512 -12.40 7.97 -36.12
CA LYS A 512 -13.71 8.17 -35.50
C LYS A 512 -14.29 6.79 -35.20
N TYR A 513 -14.44 6.47 -33.92
CA TYR A 513 -15.22 5.31 -33.46
C TYR A 513 -16.71 5.63 -33.38
#